data_AF-A0A7Y4TP79-F1
#
_entry.id   AF-A0A7Y4TP79-F1
#
_cell.length_a   1.000
_cell.length_b   1.000
_cell.length_c   1.000
_cell.angle_alpha   90.00
_cell.angle_beta   90.00
_cell.angle_gamma   90.00
#
_symmetry.space_group_name_H-M   'P 1'
#
loop_
_entity.id
_entity.type
_entity.pdbx_description
1 polymer ?
#
loop_
_entity_poly.entity_id
_entity_poly.type
_entity_poly.pdbx_seq_one_letter_code
_entity_poly.pdbx_strand_id
1 'polypeptide(L)'
;MKFLPFLILVLGISGFAQTTEKAVVTYSVNYKLIGLSNLLGLSDCSVKSLVGRVRKLEVKGDTATVLIKIDKKTSSDVMIPLGRIAEEHRDDVFDHLITKNNTIRVSGYACTEDAPFTAFSVDRVY
;
A
#
# COMPACT_ATOMS: atom_id res chain seq x y z
N MET A 1 22.41 -13.80 44.28
CA MET A 1 22.41 -14.12 42.83
C MET A 1 21.27 -15.09 42.47
N LYS A 2 19.99 -14.72 42.67
CA LYS A 2 18.83 -15.61 42.42
C LYS A 2 17.77 -15.03 41.46
N PHE A 3 17.96 -13.80 40.97
CA PHE A 3 16.99 -13.09 40.12
C PHE A 3 17.39 -12.98 38.64
N LEU A 4 18.58 -13.49 38.27
CA LEU A 4 19.05 -13.51 36.89
C LEU A 4 18.13 -14.26 35.90
N PRO A 5 17.50 -15.41 36.24
CA PRO A 5 16.65 -16.12 35.28
C PRO A 5 15.32 -15.39 35.01
N PHE A 6 14.86 -14.56 35.94
CA PHE A 6 13.62 -13.78 35.77
C PHE A 6 13.82 -12.61 34.78
N LEU A 7 15.03 -12.02 34.76
CA LEU A 7 15.36 -10.92 33.85
C LEU A 7 15.42 -11.37 32.38
N ILE A 8 15.89 -12.60 32.11
CA ILE A 8 15.98 -13.15 30.76
C ILE A 8 14.60 -13.45 30.17
N LEU A 9 13.64 -13.88 31.01
CA LEU A 9 12.27 -14.16 30.59
C LEU A 9 11.53 -12.89 30.14
N VAL A 10 11.74 -11.75 30.82
CA VAL A 10 11.08 -10.47 30.50
C VAL A 10 11.59 -9.89 29.16
N LEU A 11 12.87 -10.13 28.83
CA LEU A 11 13.46 -9.68 27.56
C LEU A 11 13.03 -10.54 26.35
N GLY A 12 12.67 -11.81 26.56
CA GLY A 12 12.20 -12.70 25.49
C GLY A 12 10.80 -12.33 24.95
N ILE A 13 9.94 -11.75 25.79
CA ILE A 13 8.54 -11.41 25.42
C ILE A 13 8.49 -10.10 24.64
N SER A 14 9.44 -9.19 24.86
CA SER A 14 9.45 -7.85 24.23
C SER A 14 9.82 -7.88 22.74
N GLY A 15 10.49 -8.93 22.26
CA GLY A 15 10.80 -9.10 20.83
C GLY A 15 9.61 -9.50 19.95
N PHE A 16 8.57 -10.11 20.53
CA PHE A 16 7.39 -10.58 19.78
C PHE A 16 6.31 -9.50 19.57
N ALA A 17 6.48 -8.31 20.17
CA ALA A 17 5.49 -7.24 20.10
C ALA A 17 5.79 -6.18 19.01
N GLN A 18 6.93 -6.25 18.32
CA GLN A 18 7.19 -5.41 17.15
C GLN A 18 6.46 -5.97 15.93
N THR A 19 5.14 -5.83 15.91
CA THR A 19 4.38 -6.01 14.68
C THR A 19 4.74 -4.87 13.72
N THR A 20 5.08 -5.21 12.49
CA THR A 20 5.28 -4.22 11.44
C THR A 20 3.97 -3.47 11.22
N GLU A 21 3.97 -2.13 11.36
CA GLU A 21 2.77 -1.33 11.07
C GLU A 21 2.27 -1.65 9.67
N LYS A 22 1.02 -2.11 9.60
CA LYS A 22 0.32 -2.38 8.35
C LYS A 22 -0.29 -1.09 7.81
N ALA A 23 -0.64 -1.12 6.53
CA ALA A 23 -1.35 -0.06 5.85
C ALA A 23 -2.69 0.20 6.54
N VAL A 24 -3.06 1.47 6.64
CA VAL A 24 -4.35 1.89 7.21
C VAL A 24 -5.38 1.91 6.10
N VAL A 25 -6.44 1.12 6.28
CA VAL A 25 -7.59 1.05 5.37
C VAL A 25 -8.65 2.08 5.76
N THR A 26 -9.24 2.73 4.77
CA THR A 26 -10.33 3.68 4.96
C THR A 26 -11.57 3.20 4.20
N TYR A 27 -12.69 3.12 4.91
CA TYR A 27 -13.98 2.71 4.37
C TYR A 27 -14.94 3.89 4.29
N SER A 28 -15.80 3.86 3.29
CA SER A 28 -16.97 4.73 3.20
C SER A 28 -18.07 4.29 4.16
N VAL A 29 -19.07 5.16 4.35
CA VAL A 29 -20.29 4.87 5.14
C VAL A 29 -21.05 3.61 4.69
N ASN A 30 -20.87 3.19 3.44
CA ASN A 30 -21.49 1.99 2.87
C ASN A 30 -20.55 0.77 2.90
N TYR A 31 -19.54 0.78 3.78
CA TYR A 31 -18.56 -0.29 3.97
C TYR A 31 -17.69 -0.61 2.73
N LYS A 32 -17.69 0.26 1.71
CA LYS A 32 -16.79 0.11 0.57
C LYS A 32 -15.43 0.70 0.90
N LEU A 33 -14.36 -0.03 0.59
CA LEU A 33 -12.99 0.45 0.74
C LEU A 33 -12.74 1.61 -0.24
N ILE A 34 -12.28 2.74 0.28
CA ILE A 34 -12.05 3.99 -0.48
C ILE A 34 -10.63 4.53 -0.34
N GLY A 35 -9.82 3.99 0.57
CA GLY A 35 -8.47 4.50 0.79
C GLY A 35 -7.54 3.49 1.43
N LEU A 36 -6.27 3.60 1.08
CA LEU A 36 -5.13 2.93 1.67
C LEU A 36 -4.04 3.96 1.91
N SER A 37 -3.46 3.96 3.10
CA SER A 37 -2.32 4.80 3.45
C SER A 37 -1.28 4.02 4.23
N ASN A 38 -0.08 4.59 4.40
CA ASN A 38 1.06 3.93 5.06
C ASN A 38 1.50 2.62 4.35
N LEU A 39 1.32 2.55 3.03
CA LEU A 39 1.78 1.42 2.21
C LEU A 39 3.31 1.36 2.14
N LEU A 40 3.98 2.51 2.24
CA LEU A 40 5.43 2.60 2.29
C LEU A 40 5.83 3.65 3.35
N GLY A 41 6.96 3.40 4.01
CA GLY A 41 7.58 4.40 4.89
C GLY A 41 8.21 5.55 4.11
N LEU A 42 8.88 6.44 4.84
CA LEU A 42 9.62 7.55 4.24
C LEU A 42 10.71 7.04 3.28
N SER A 43 10.87 7.73 2.16
CA SER A 43 11.88 7.47 1.15
C SER A 43 12.51 8.78 0.68
N ASP A 44 13.79 8.73 0.34
CA ASP A 44 14.56 9.87 -0.20
C ASP A 44 14.22 10.18 -1.67
N CYS A 45 13.36 9.39 -2.31
CA CYS A 45 12.98 9.57 -3.70
C CYS A 45 11.93 10.70 -3.87
N SER A 46 11.80 11.22 -5.09
CA SER A 46 10.85 12.30 -5.36
C SER A 46 9.41 11.83 -5.18
N VAL A 47 8.60 12.65 -4.50
CA VAL A 47 7.17 12.40 -4.34
C VAL A 47 6.48 12.66 -5.68
N LYS A 48 5.72 11.68 -6.16
CA LYS A 48 4.81 11.82 -7.30
C LYS A 48 3.38 11.52 -6.85
N SER A 49 2.43 12.25 -7.42
CA SER A 49 1.00 11.97 -7.27
C SER A 49 0.35 12.01 -8.64
N LEU A 50 -0.54 11.05 -8.91
CA LEU A 50 -1.33 11.02 -10.12
C LEU A 50 -2.76 10.65 -9.82
N VAL A 51 -3.65 11.06 -10.72
CA VAL A 51 -5.05 10.67 -10.73
C VAL A 51 -5.34 10.06 -12.08
N GLY A 52 -5.99 8.90 -12.09
CA GLY A 52 -6.37 8.26 -13.33
C GLY A 52 -7.21 7.01 -13.12
N ARG A 53 -7.54 6.38 -14.24
CA ARG A 53 -8.41 5.20 -14.26
C ARG A 53 -7.60 3.92 -14.28
N VAL A 54 -7.90 2.99 -13.38
CA VAL A 54 -7.32 1.64 -13.35
C VAL A 54 -7.67 0.88 -14.62
N ARG A 55 -6.66 0.35 -15.33
CA ARG A 55 -6.85 -0.40 -16.58
C ARG A 55 -6.43 -1.84 -16.50
N LYS A 56 -5.31 -2.10 -15.85
CA LYS A 56 -4.72 -3.43 -15.71
C LYS A 56 -4.17 -3.57 -14.31
N LEU A 57 -4.30 -4.77 -13.77
CA LEU A 57 -3.72 -5.19 -12.51
C LEU A 57 -2.94 -6.48 -12.79
N GLU A 58 -1.68 -6.51 -12.41
CA GLU A 58 -0.84 -7.70 -12.42
C GLU A 58 -0.30 -7.91 -11.01
N VAL A 59 -0.49 -9.11 -10.44
CA VAL A 59 0.05 -9.45 -9.14
C VAL A 59 1.22 -10.41 -9.34
N LYS A 60 2.39 -10.07 -8.81
CA LYS A 60 3.60 -10.90 -8.86
C LYS A 60 4.19 -10.99 -7.45
N GLY A 61 4.00 -12.14 -6.82
CA GLY A 61 4.43 -12.37 -5.43
C GLY A 61 3.77 -11.36 -4.49
N ASP A 62 4.59 -10.56 -3.80
CA ASP A 62 4.13 -9.61 -2.79
C ASP A 62 3.92 -8.17 -3.32
N THR A 63 3.92 -7.99 -4.64
CA THR A 63 3.72 -6.68 -5.28
C THR A 63 2.61 -6.76 -6.32
N ALA A 64 1.69 -5.81 -6.26
CA ALA A 64 0.74 -5.54 -7.34
C ALA A 64 1.26 -4.39 -8.22
N THR A 65 1.32 -4.61 -9.52
CA THR A 65 1.56 -3.57 -10.52
C THR A 65 0.24 -3.17 -11.16
N VAL A 66 -0.08 -1.89 -11.09
CA VAL A 66 -1.35 -1.33 -11.57
C VAL A 66 -1.06 -0.33 -12.68
N LEU A 67 -1.63 -0.56 -13.86
CA LEU A 67 -1.59 0.41 -14.95
C LEU A 67 -2.72 1.43 -14.77
N ILE A 68 -2.34 2.68 -14.55
CA ILE A 68 -3.27 3.80 -14.38
C ILE A 68 -3.24 4.67 -15.64
N LYS A 69 -4.40 4.82 -16.28
CA LYS A 69 -4.58 5.67 -17.45
C LYS A 69 -4.96 7.08 -17.01
N ILE A 70 -4.09 8.04 -17.28
CA ILE A 70 -4.25 9.45 -16.89
C ILE A 70 -5.07 10.18 -17.96
N ASP A 71 -4.71 10.01 -19.23
CA ASP A 71 -5.42 10.58 -20.37
C ASP A 71 -5.49 9.57 -21.54
N LYS A 72 -5.85 10.01 -22.76
CA LYS A 72 -5.97 9.10 -23.92
C LYS A 72 -4.65 8.43 -24.32
N LYS A 73 -3.52 9.12 -24.17
CA LYS A 73 -2.18 8.73 -24.62
C LYS A 73 -1.22 8.43 -23.46
N THR A 74 -1.51 8.93 -22.26
CA THR A 74 -0.64 8.82 -21.09
C THR A 74 -1.17 7.78 -20.11
N SER A 75 -0.30 6.84 -19.76
CA SER A 75 -0.50 5.86 -18.70
C SER A 75 0.77 5.69 -17.89
N SER A 76 0.63 5.27 -16.64
CA SER A 76 1.75 5.04 -15.74
C SER A 76 1.52 3.76 -14.94
N ASP A 77 2.58 2.99 -14.77
CA ASP A 77 2.58 1.81 -13.91
C ASP A 77 2.91 2.23 -12.47
N VAL A 78 2.13 1.68 -11.54
CA VAL A 78 2.28 1.91 -10.10
C VAL A 78 2.52 0.59 -9.41
N MET A 79 3.50 0.55 -8.50
CA MET A 79 3.75 -0.61 -7.65
C MET A 79 3.10 -0.43 -6.28
N ILE A 80 2.38 -1.45 -5.82
CA ILE A 80 1.69 -1.46 -4.52
C ILE A 80 2.21 -2.67 -3.73
N PRO A 81 2.92 -2.45 -2.60
CA PRO A 81 3.46 -3.53 -1.78
C PRO A 81 2.34 -4.20 -0.98
N LEU A 82 2.00 -5.45 -1.31
CA LEU A 82 0.90 -6.20 -0.72
C LEU A 82 1.23 -6.75 0.67
N GLY A 83 2.52 -6.92 1.00
CA GLY A 83 2.97 -7.36 2.32
C GLY A 83 2.67 -6.35 3.43
N ARG A 84 2.37 -5.12 3.03
CA ARG A 84 2.00 -4.02 3.93
C ARG A 84 0.50 -3.99 4.20
N ILE A 85 -0.31 -4.67 3.40
CA ILE A 85 -1.75 -4.78 3.58
C ILE A 85 -2.03 -6.02 4.43
N ALA A 86 -2.91 -5.91 5.44
CA ALA A 86 -3.37 -7.05 6.21
C ALA A 86 -4.12 -8.04 5.31
N GLU A 87 -3.92 -9.35 5.52
CA GLU A 87 -4.46 -10.38 4.62
C GLU A 87 -5.98 -10.30 4.46
N GLU A 88 -6.70 -10.02 5.55
CA GLU A 88 -8.15 -9.84 5.60
C GLU A 88 -8.70 -8.68 4.75
N HIS A 89 -7.85 -7.74 4.33
CA HIS A 89 -8.26 -6.60 3.51
C HIS A 89 -7.82 -6.72 2.04
N ARG A 90 -7.01 -7.73 1.68
CA ARG A 90 -6.43 -7.83 0.33
C ARG A 90 -7.49 -7.95 -0.75
N ASP A 91 -8.52 -8.77 -0.52
CA ASP A 91 -9.60 -8.98 -1.49
C ASP A 91 -10.41 -7.68 -1.69
N ASP A 92 -10.80 -7.03 -0.60
CA ASP A 92 -11.51 -5.74 -0.63
C ASP A 92 -10.73 -4.65 -1.38
N VAL A 93 -9.41 -4.66 -1.26
CA VAL A 93 -8.54 -3.71 -1.96
C VAL A 93 -8.67 -3.88 -3.47
N PHE A 94 -8.68 -5.10 -3.99
CA PHE A 94 -8.76 -5.35 -5.44
C PHE A 94 -10.19 -5.27 -5.98
N ASP A 95 -11.18 -5.66 -5.17
CA ASP A 95 -12.58 -5.67 -5.57
C ASP A 95 -13.20 -4.26 -5.53
N HIS A 96 -12.84 -3.44 -4.53
CA HIS A 96 -13.50 -2.16 -4.29
C HIS A 96 -12.67 -0.94 -4.68
N LEU A 97 -11.35 -0.96 -4.44
CA LEU A 97 -10.49 0.22 -4.66
C LEU A 97 -9.72 0.11 -5.98
N ILE A 98 -8.88 -0.91 -6.13
CA ILE A 98 -8.00 -1.15 -7.29
C ILE A 98 -8.70 -2.06 -8.30
N THR A 99 -9.95 -1.74 -8.61
CA THR A 99 -10.72 -2.48 -9.61
C THR A 99 -10.71 -1.79 -10.96
N LYS A 100 -10.89 -2.55 -12.04
CA LYS A 100 -10.88 -2.02 -13.41
C LYS A 100 -11.93 -0.92 -13.56
N ASN A 101 -11.54 0.17 -14.22
CA ASN A 101 -12.33 1.38 -14.46
C ASN A 101 -12.59 2.30 -13.26
N ASN A 102 -12.19 1.95 -12.04
CA ASN A 102 -12.19 2.92 -10.95
C ASN A 102 -11.21 4.04 -11.25
N THR A 103 -11.60 5.27 -10.89
CA THR A 103 -10.69 6.42 -10.85
C THR A 103 -10.08 6.48 -9.45
N ILE A 104 -8.76 6.45 -9.38
CA ILE A 104 -8.01 6.50 -8.13
C ILE A 104 -6.96 7.60 -8.21
N ARG A 105 -6.63 8.17 -7.05
CA ARG A 105 -5.44 8.96 -6.81
C ARG A 105 -4.41 8.05 -6.19
N VAL A 106 -3.20 8.05 -6.72
CA VAL A 106 -2.05 7.36 -6.11
C VAL A 106 -1.00 8.39 -5.79
N SER A 107 -0.49 8.34 -4.57
CA SER A 107 0.69 9.09 -4.16
C SER A 107 1.80 8.11 -3.77
N GLY A 108 3.01 8.38 -4.24
CA GLY A 108 4.11 7.47 -4.09
C GLY A 108 5.47 8.11 -4.35
N TYR A 109 6.50 7.29 -4.34
CA TYR A 109 7.89 7.71 -4.52
C TYR A 109 8.47 7.17 -5.83
N ALA A 110 9.08 8.05 -6.61
CA ALA A 110 9.74 7.74 -7.87
C ALA A 110 11.23 8.09 -7.78
N CYS A 111 12.10 7.09 -7.85
CA CYS A 111 13.54 7.32 -7.76
C CYS A 111 14.16 7.69 -9.11
N THR A 112 13.46 7.41 -10.22
CA THR A 112 13.82 7.84 -11.57
C THR A 112 12.55 8.30 -12.31
N GLU A 113 12.72 9.10 -13.37
CA GLU A 113 11.56 9.67 -14.09
C GLU A 113 10.71 8.62 -14.80
N ASP A 114 11.36 7.61 -15.39
CA ASP A 114 10.75 6.55 -16.22
C ASP A 114 10.38 5.27 -15.45
N ALA A 115 10.79 5.12 -14.19
CA ALA A 115 10.43 3.94 -13.42
C ALA A 115 8.97 4.00 -12.92
N PRO A 116 8.31 2.84 -12.77
CA PRO A 116 7.09 2.77 -11.99
C PRO A 116 7.38 3.27 -10.57
N PHE A 117 6.49 4.09 -10.04
CA PHE A 117 6.67 4.63 -8.70
C PHE A 117 5.88 3.79 -7.69
N THR A 118 6.43 3.70 -6.47
CA THR A 118 5.88 2.84 -5.42
C THR A 118 4.90 3.63 -4.57
N ALA A 119 3.67 3.15 -4.46
CA ALA A 119 2.60 3.82 -3.73
C ALA A 119 2.86 3.81 -2.21
N PHE A 120 2.74 4.99 -1.59
CA PHE A 120 2.56 5.11 -0.14
C PHE A 120 1.09 5.37 0.24
N SER A 121 0.27 5.89 -0.69
CA SER A 121 -1.19 6.00 -0.54
C SER A 121 -1.94 5.75 -1.85
N VAL A 122 -3.16 5.23 -1.73
CA VAL A 122 -4.10 5.02 -2.83
C VAL A 122 -5.50 5.39 -2.35
N ASP A 123 -6.14 6.35 -3.01
CA ASP A 123 -7.43 6.89 -2.62
C ASP A 123 -8.42 6.87 -3.80
N ARG A 124 -9.69 6.60 -3.53
CA ARG A 124 -10.75 6.68 -4.53
C ARG A 124 -11.07 8.14 -4.85
N VAL A 125 -11.27 8.44 -6.13
CA VAL A 125 -11.68 9.77 -6.61
C VAL A 125 -13.06 9.65 -7.25
N TYR A 126 -13.97 10.53 -6.82
CA TYR A 126 -15.35 10.63 -7.31
C TYR A 126 -15.49 11.71 -8.37
#